data_AF-A0A914BD86-F1
#
_entry.id   AF-A0A914BD86-F1
#
_cell.length_a   1.000
_cell.length_b   1.000
_cell.length_c   1.000
_cell.angle_alpha   90.00
_cell.angle_beta   90.00
_cell.angle_gamma   90.00
#
_symmetry.space_group_name_H-M   'P 1'
#
loop_
_entity.id
_entity.type
_entity.pdbx_description
1 polymer ?
#
loop_
_entity_poly.entity_id
_entity_poly.type
_entity_poly.pdbx_seq_one_letter_code
_entity_poly.pdbx_strand_id
1 'polypeptide(L)'
;MMWCKVVVTLVLLSVYMCSLITDATADPYWQSPGCHLVGYREIASASGCHMVAFQMNACRGYCLSYSSLSPYGAPGDKLYETRGSCCSIRSTHDVIVILQCEDNKQLTQTYKSAATCDCSLCSHDS
;
A
#
# COMPACT_ATOMS: atom_id res chain seq x y z
N MET A 1 -25.69 -41.48 -33.95
CA MET A 1 -24.24 -41.17 -33.95
C MET A 1 -23.91 -39.68 -33.97
N MET A 2 -24.71 -38.82 -34.64
CA MET A 2 -24.43 -37.37 -34.73
C MET A 2 -24.65 -36.60 -33.41
N TRP A 3 -25.65 -36.99 -32.62
CA TRP A 3 -25.99 -36.32 -31.35
C TRP A 3 -24.94 -36.50 -30.24
N CYS A 4 -24.31 -37.68 -30.13
CA CYS A 4 -23.22 -37.89 -29.18
C CYS A 4 -22.01 -36.99 -29.47
N LYS A 5 -21.69 -36.77 -30.76
CA LYS A 5 -20.57 -35.90 -31.14
C LYS A 5 -20.83 -34.45 -30.72
N VAL A 6 -22.06 -33.96 -30.91
CA VAL A 6 -22.47 -32.59 -30.51
C VAL A 6 -22.36 -32.39 -29.01
N VAL A 7 -22.86 -33.33 -28.21
CA VAL A 7 -22.79 -33.27 -26.74
C VAL A 7 -21.34 -33.28 -26.27
N VAL A 8 -20.51 -34.16 -26.82
CA VAL A 8 -19.09 -34.23 -26.45
C VAL A 8 -18.34 -32.95 -26.84
N THR A 9 -18.61 -32.38 -28.01
CA THR A 9 -17.99 -31.11 -28.42
C THR A 9 -18.42 -29.94 -27.53
N LEU A 10 -19.69 -29.88 -27.11
CA LEU A 10 -20.17 -28.84 -26.20
C LEU A 10 -19.54 -28.96 -24.81
N VAL A 11 -19.39 -30.18 -24.29
CA VAL A 11 -18.72 -30.42 -23.01
C VAL A 11 -17.25 -30.03 -23.09
N LEU A 12 -16.53 -30.42 -24.15
CA LEU A 12 -15.13 -30.03 -24.34
C LEU A 12 -14.95 -28.52 -24.48
N LEU A 13 -15.84 -27.83 -25.18
CA LEU A 13 -15.83 -26.36 -25.30
C LEU A 13 -16.10 -25.68 -23.95
N SER A 14 -17.01 -26.20 -23.13
CA SER A 14 -17.27 -25.65 -21.79
C SER A 14 -16.06 -25.81 -20.86
N VAL A 15 -15.38 -26.95 -20.91
CA VAL A 15 -14.17 -27.20 -20.12
C VAL A 15 -13.03 -26.29 -20.58
N TYR A 16 -12.87 -26.11 -21.90
CA TYR A 16 -11.89 -25.19 -22.48
C TYR A 16 -12.13 -23.73 -22.05
N MET A 17 -13.39 -23.27 -22.09
CA MET A 17 -13.77 -21.92 -21.64
C MET A 17 -13.56 -21.72 -20.13
N CYS A 18 -13.84 -22.73 -19.30
CA CYS A 18 -13.55 -22.66 -17.86
C CYS A 18 -12.04 -22.61 -17.57
N SER A 19 -11.21 -23.28 -18.37
CA SER A 19 -9.74 -23.22 -18.21
C SER A 19 -9.09 -21.92 -18.69
N LEU A 20 -9.82 -21.06 -19.42
CA LEU A 20 -9.35 -19.74 -19.85
C LEU A 20 -9.53 -18.65 -18.79
N ILE A 21 -10.18 -18.95 -17.65
CA ILE A 21 -10.19 -18.08 -16.48
C ILE A 21 -8.89 -18.31 -15.71
N THR A 22 -7.76 -18.00 -16.35
CA THR A 22 -6.47 -17.90 -15.67
C THR A 22 -6.46 -16.63 -14.83
N ASP A 23 -5.94 -16.73 -13.60
CA ASP A 23 -5.83 -15.69 -12.59
C ASP A 23 -5.62 -14.30 -13.17
N ALA A 24 -6.66 -13.47 -13.13
CA ALA A 24 -6.45 -12.03 -13.14
C ALA A 24 -5.68 -11.75 -11.85
N THR A 25 -4.36 -11.65 -11.94
CA THR A 25 -3.53 -11.10 -10.88
C THR A 25 -3.95 -9.65 -10.70
N ALA A 26 -5.01 -9.43 -9.94
CA ALA A 26 -5.52 -8.12 -9.65
C ALA A 26 -4.39 -7.35 -8.99
N ASP A 27 -4.03 -6.21 -9.59
CA ASP A 27 -3.08 -5.29 -9.02
C ASP A 27 -3.47 -5.01 -7.56
N PRO A 28 -2.49 -4.93 -6.63
CA PRO A 28 -2.78 -4.59 -5.25
C PRO A 28 -3.61 -3.31 -5.20
N TYR A 29 -4.68 -3.28 -4.40
CA TYR A 29 -5.65 -2.17 -4.41
C TYR A 29 -5.00 -0.77 -4.22
N TRP A 30 -3.88 -0.69 -3.51
CA TRP A 30 -3.13 0.55 -3.28
C TRP A 30 -2.46 1.11 -4.54
N GLN A 31 -2.41 0.35 -5.65
CA GLN A 31 -1.92 0.83 -6.93
C GLN A 31 -2.92 1.73 -7.67
N SER A 32 -4.16 1.82 -7.20
CA SER A 32 -5.13 2.79 -7.70
C SER A 32 -4.79 4.24 -7.26
N PRO A 33 -5.19 5.27 -8.01
CA PRO A 33 -5.00 6.67 -7.61
C PRO A 33 -5.56 6.94 -6.20
N GLY A 34 -4.83 7.73 -5.41
CA GLY A 34 -5.15 8.00 -4.01
C GLY A 34 -4.03 7.58 -3.07
N CYS A 35 -4.21 7.85 -1.77
CA CYS A 35 -3.26 7.50 -0.71
C CYS A 35 -3.91 6.53 0.27
N HIS A 36 -3.37 5.33 0.37
CA HIS A 36 -4.04 4.19 0.98
C HIS A 36 -3.32 3.69 2.22
N LEU A 37 -4.08 3.27 3.23
CA LEU A 37 -3.57 2.65 4.44
C LEU A 37 -3.26 1.18 4.17
N VAL A 38 -1.98 0.80 4.20
CA VAL A 38 -1.52 -0.56 3.90
C VAL A 38 -0.90 -1.21 5.13
N GLY A 39 -1.15 -2.51 5.33
CA GLY A 39 -0.44 -3.28 6.34
C GLY A 39 0.98 -3.61 5.87
N TYR A 40 1.96 -3.55 6.78
CA TYR A 40 3.32 -4.02 6.57
C TYR A 40 3.85 -4.74 7.82
N ARG A 41 4.89 -5.54 7.61
CA ARG A 41 5.54 -6.35 8.65
C ARG A 41 6.82 -5.67 9.08
N GLU A 42 6.97 -5.49 10.39
CA GLU A 42 8.15 -4.91 11.02
C GLU A 42 8.76 -5.90 12.02
N ILE A 43 10.03 -5.72 12.36
CA ILE A 43 10.74 -6.58 13.33
C ILE A 43 11.23 -5.71 14.47
N ALA A 44 10.69 -5.95 15.67
CA ALA A 44 11.20 -5.36 16.89
C ALA A 44 12.45 -6.11 17.33
N SER A 45 13.52 -5.36 17.61
CA SER A 45 14.82 -5.89 18.00
C SER A 45 15.47 -4.99 19.04
N ALA A 46 16.08 -5.60 20.05
CA ALA A 46 16.83 -4.94 21.10
C ALA A 46 17.95 -5.87 21.60
N SER A 47 19.07 -5.29 22.01
CA SER A 47 20.20 -6.05 22.55
C SER A 47 19.79 -6.86 23.78
N GLY A 48 20.10 -8.17 23.78
CA GLY A 48 19.74 -9.08 24.86
C GLY A 48 18.28 -9.52 24.87
N CYS A 49 17.53 -9.27 23.78
CA CYS A 49 16.14 -9.68 23.63
C CYS A 49 15.89 -10.48 22.34
N HIS A 50 14.88 -11.35 22.37
CA HIS A 50 14.44 -12.09 21.19
C HIS A 50 13.75 -11.17 20.18
N MET A 51 14.06 -11.33 18.90
CA MET A 51 13.41 -10.59 17.82
C MET A 51 11.94 -11.02 17.67
N VAL A 52 11.04 -10.05 17.57
CA VAL A 52 9.61 -10.29 17.39
C VAL A 52 9.14 -9.59 16.12
N ALA A 53 8.55 -10.34 15.19
CA ALA A 53 7.88 -9.75 14.05
C ALA A 53 6.45 -9.36 14.40
N PHE A 54 6.05 -8.15 14.03
CA PHE A 54 4.70 -7.63 14.28
C PHE A 54 4.15 -6.94 13.05
N GLN A 55 2.83 -6.77 13.01
CA GLN A 55 2.13 -6.10 11.92
C GLN A 55 1.78 -4.68 12.35
N MET A 56 1.99 -3.74 11.45
CA MET A 56 1.58 -2.34 11.63
C MET A 56 1.17 -1.75 10.29
N ASN A 57 0.62 -0.54 10.31
CA ASN A 57 0.14 0.13 9.11
C ASN A 57 1.11 1.21 8.65
N ALA A 58 1.18 1.39 7.34
CA ALA A 58 1.87 2.47 6.63
C ALA A 58 0.94 3.11 5.60
N CYS A 59 1.41 4.16 4.95
CA CYS A 59 0.71 4.79 3.83
C CYS A 59 1.43 4.49 2.52
N ARG A 60 0.66 4.13 1.48
CA ARG A 60 1.17 3.89 0.13
C ARG A 60 0.15 4.33 -0.91
N GLY A 61 0.58 4.99 -1.97
CA GLY A 61 -0.31 5.38 -3.05
C GLY A 61 0.27 6.41 -3.99
N TYR A 62 -0.59 6.89 -4.89
CA TYR A 62 -0.27 7.85 -5.94
C TYR A 62 -1.10 9.12 -5.76
N CYS A 63 -0.43 10.21 -5.43
CA CYS A 63 -1.04 11.54 -5.29
C CYS A 63 -0.87 12.35 -6.59
N LEU A 64 -1.80 13.28 -6.81
CA LEU A 64 -1.81 14.12 -8.01
C LEU A 64 -0.58 15.04 -8.06
N SER A 65 0.06 15.10 -9.22
CA SER A 65 1.09 16.07 -9.54
C SER A 65 0.90 16.60 -10.97
N TYR A 66 1.10 17.90 -11.16
CA TYR A 66 0.97 18.55 -12.46
C TYR A 66 1.70 19.90 -12.49
N SER A 67 1.97 20.37 -13.70
CA SER A 67 2.51 21.71 -13.96
C SER A 67 1.63 22.44 -14.95
N SER A 68 1.47 23.75 -14.75
CA SER A 68 0.73 24.64 -15.64
C SER A 68 1.53 25.89 -15.93
N LEU A 69 1.28 26.53 -17.08
CA LEU A 69 1.82 27.85 -17.36
C LEU A 69 1.19 28.88 -16.43
N SER A 70 1.98 29.87 -16.02
CA SER A 70 1.49 30.97 -15.19
C SER A 70 0.48 31.83 -15.97
N PRO A 71 -0.56 32.38 -15.30
CA PRO A 71 -1.47 33.33 -15.93
C PRO A 71 -0.73 34.55 -16.48
N TYR A 72 -1.19 35.10 -17.61
CA TYR A 72 -0.62 36.31 -18.18
C TYR A 72 -0.75 37.48 -17.20
N GLY A 73 0.37 38.12 -16.84
CA GLY A 73 0.40 39.22 -15.88
C GLY A 73 0.51 38.81 -14.40
N ALA A 74 0.78 37.53 -14.09
CA ALA A 74 1.12 37.12 -12.73
C ALA A 74 2.37 37.87 -12.23
N PRO A 75 2.39 38.37 -10.97
CA PRO A 75 3.55 39.08 -10.44
C PRO A 75 4.75 38.13 -10.25
N GLY A 76 5.86 38.43 -10.95
CA GLY A 76 7.13 37.70 -10.89
C GLY A 76 7.48 36.93 -12.17
N ASP A 77 8.76 36.58 -12.35
CA ASP A 77 9.30 35.95 -13.57
C ASP A 77 9.03 34.43 -13.69
N LYS A 78 8.10 33.88 -12.90
CA LYS A 78 7.83 32.44 -12.96
C LYS A 78 6.93 32.10 -14.15
N LEU A 79 7.51 31.47 -15.17
CA LEU A 79 6.83 31.02 -16.39
C LEU A 79 5.84 29.85 -16.14
N TYR A 80 6.06 29.07 -15.09
CA TYR A 80 5.27 27.88 -14.76
C TYR A 80 5.03 27.74 -13.25
N GLU A 81 3.89 27.15 -12.89
CA GLU A 81 3.53 26.70 -11.56
C GLU A 81 3.50 25.17 -11.53
N THR A 82 4.15 24.56 -10.54
CA THR A 82 4.15 23.11 -10.33
C THR A 82 3.50 22.79 -9.00
N ARG A 83 2.56 21.85 -9.00
CA ARG A 83 1.94 21.30 -7.80
C ARG A 83 2.24 19.81 -7.71
N GLY A 84 2.59 19.37 -6.51
CA GLY A 84 2.83 17.97 -6.21
C GLY A 84 2.51 17.69 -4.76
N SER A 85 2.02 16.48 -4.51
CA SER A 85 1.74 15.98 -3.17
C SER A 85 2.34 14.60 -3.00
N CYS A 86 2.69 14.26 -1.75
CA CYS A 86 3.13 12.94 -1.36
C CYS A 86 2.03 12.23 -0.56
N CYS A 87 2.04 10.90 -0.62
CA CYS A 87 1.18 10.09 0.23
C CYS A 87 1.82 9.98 1.63
N SER A 88 1.18 10.59 2.62
CA SER A 88 1.74 10.80 3.96
C SER A 88 0.83 10.26 5.05
N ILE A 89 1.41 9.97 6.22
CA ILE A 89 0.65 9.60 7.43
C ILE A 89 0.05 10.87 8.03
N ARG A 90 -1.28 10.95 8.06
CA ARG A 90 -2.02 12.08 8.65
C ARG A 90 -2.22 11.94 10.16
N SER A 91 -2.41 10.71 10.64
CA SER A 91 -2.54 10.42 12.06
C SER A 91 -1.98 9.04 12.38
N THR A 92 -1.56 8.85 13.63
CA THR A 92 -0.96 7.61 14.11
C THR A 92 -1.70 7.07 15.33
N HIS A 93 -1.53 5.77 15.57
CA HIS A 93 -1.86 5.11 16.82
C HIS A 93 -0.66 4.30 17.31
N ASP A 94 -0.67 3.95 18.60
CA ASP A 94 0.45 3.26 19.23
C ASP A 94 0.28 1.74 19.12
N VAL A 95 1.35 1.07 18.72
CA VAL A 95 1.48 -0.38 18.75
C VAL A 95 2.52 -0.73 19.80
N ILE A 96 2.08 -1.43 20.83
CA ILE A 96 2.92 -1.83 21.97
C ILE A 96 3.43 -3.24 21.69
N VAL A 97 4.75 -3.40 21.65
CA VAL A 97 5.43 -4.68 21.43
C VAL A 97 6.22 -5.03 22.68
N ILE A 98 5.99 -6.25 23.20
CA ILE A 98 6.67 -6.76 24.38
C ILE A 98 7.71 -7.78 23.93
N LEU A 99 8.98 -7.46 24.14
CA LEU A 99 10.11 -8.34 23.88
C LEU A 99 10.44 -9.14 25.14
N GLN A 100 10.72 -10.43 24.96
CA GLN A 100 11.27 -11.28 26.00
C GLN A 100 12.80 -11.21 25.93
N CYS A 101 13.43 -10.92 27.06
CA CYS A 101 14.87 -10.70 27.17
C CYS A 101 15.52 -11.71 28.11
N GLU A 102 16.84 -11.70 28.14
CA GLU A 102 17.64 -12.46 29.10
C GLU A 102 17.22 -12.15 30.55
N ASP A 103 17.54 -13.05 31.48
CA ASP A 103 17.14 -12.98 32.90
C ASP A 103 15.63 -12.92 33.16
N ASN A 104 14.79 -13.42 32.24
CA ASN A 104 13.32 -13.34 32.31
C ASN A 104 12.80 -11.89 32.38
N LYS A 105 13.56 -10.92 31.84
CA LYS A 105 13.12 -9.53 31.76
C LYS A 105 12.22 -9.34 30.54
N GLN A 106 11.32 -8.37 30.63
CA GLN A 106 10.50 -7.93 29.50
C GLN A 106 10.81 -6.49 29.17
N LEU A 107 11.00 -6.20 27.89
CA LEU A 107 11.18 -4.85 27.38
C LEU A 107 9.96 -4.47 26.56
N THR A 108 9.30 -3.37 26.95
CA THR A 108 8.17 -2.83 26.18
C THR A 108 8.67 -1.73 25.25
N GLN A 109 8.39 -1.86 23.96
CA GLN A 109 8.67 -0.84 22.95
C GLN A 109 7.36 -0.36 22.33
N THR A 110 7.26 0.94 22.09
CA THR A 110 6.11 1.56 21.46
C THR A 110 6.47 2.03 20.07
N TYR A 111 5.69 1.61 19.07
CA TYR A 111 5.84 2.00 17.68
C TYR A 111 4.65 2.85 17.25
N LYS A 112 4.88 3.86 16.39
CA LYS A 112 3.82 4.66 15.78
C LYS A 112 3.37 4.01 14.48
N SER A 113 2.13 3.52 14.44
CA SER A 113 1.50 2.91 13.28
C SER A 113 0.53 3.87 12.62
N ALA A 114 0.44 3.88 11.30
CA ALA A 114 -0.50 4.75 10.60
C ALA A 114 -1.95 4.44 10.99
N ALA A 115 -2.72 5.48 11.31
CA ALA A 115 -4.17 5.38 11.52
C ALA A 115 -4.94 5.89 10.30
N THR A 116 -4.45 6.98 9.68
CA THR A 116 -5.04 7.55 8.46
C THR A 116 -3.96 8.07 7.51
N CYS A 117 -4.25 8.01 6.21
CA CYS A 117 -3.37 8.47 5.14
C CYS A 117 -4.02 9.61 4.35
N ASP A 118 -3.21 10.55 3.85
CA ASP A 118 -3.70 11.67 3.05
C ASP A 118 -2.65 12.15 2.03
N CYS A 119 -3.09 12.80 0.97
CA CYS A 119 -2.19 13.47 0.02
C CYS A 119 -1.86 14.86 0.56
N SER A 120 -0.62 15.06 1.00
CA SER A 120 -0.16 16.30 1.61
C SER A 120 1.07 16.86 0.90
N LEU A 121 1.52 18.06 1.31
CA LEU A 121 2.88 18.48 1.00
C LEU A 121 3.87 17.43 1.52
N CYS A 122 4.87 17.13 0.71
CA CYS A 122 5.93 16.21 1.08
C CYS A 122 6.71 16.80 2.25
N SER A 123 6.63 16.18 3.43
CA SER A 123 7.49 16.47 4.56
C SER A 123 8.51 15.35 4.74
N HIS A 124 9.64 15.68 5.34
CA HIS A 124 10.64 14.71 5.77
C HIS A 124 10.78 14.85 7.29
N ASP A 125 9.89 14.18 8.01
CA ASP A 125 9.98 14.07 9.46
C ASP A 125 10.61 12.70 9.76
N SER A 126 11.91 12.69 10.01
CA SER A 126 12.72 11.51 10.37
C SER A 126 12.81 11.31 11.88
#